data_AF-A0A523NU17-F1
#
_entry.id   AF-A0A523NU17-F1
#
_cell.length_a   1.000
_cell.length_b   1.000
_cell.length_c   1.000
_cell.angle_alpha   90.00
_cell.angle_beta   90.00
_cell.angle_gamma   90.00
#
_symmetry.space_group_name_H-M   'P 1'
#
loop_
_entity.id
_entity.type
_entity.pdbx_description
1 polymer ?
#
loop_
_entity_poly.entity_id
_entity_poly.type
_entity_poly.pdbx_seq_one_letter_code
_entity_poly.pdbx_strand_id
1 'polypeptide(L)'
;MSTNPIKAISLVVLVWVWAIEAGAHEAGASFSGAMPELITLHHAHIEDEQRINLVAMDNFRTDGNEESVFSSSLELAVAWTDDFRLGSEIFIPFSNTGVSNDQYGLGDIEIQPIKYAFLNQPETILTGVFRVTLPTGNESRGLGGEQTVLGGNLFFDQAYRNWYLGINAEYGASVSGPTFSELELGLALTYSFIEETGEGVAPARPNQPLVVTLMLELTAESVLSGEDEGEDVINLLPGLQLWHPESNWQVRMGVGFPLSSDREYDIAVHLQVGNHFDWGEILK
;
A
#
# COMPACT_ATOMS: atom_id res chain seq x y z
N MET A 1 20.40 10.25 21.17
CA MET A 1 20.34 9.76 19.79
C MET A 1 19.83 8.34 19.85
N SER A 2 18.54 8.13 19.57
CA SER A 2 17.86 6.86 19.79
C SER A 2 18.41 5.80 18.82
N THR A 3 18.51 4.56 19.30
CA THR A 3 19.02 3.38 18.58
C THR A 3 18.02 2.80 17.57
N ASN A 4 16.90 3.47 17.32
CA ASN A 4 15.80 2.99 16.48
C ASN A 4 16.07 3.01 14.97
N PRO A 5 16.63 4.08 14.35
CA PRO A 5 16.82 4.10 12.90
C PRO A 5 17.83 3.05 12.45
N ILE A 6 18.85 2.75 13.25
CA ILE A 6 19.83 1.71 12.95
C ILE A 6 19.18 0.32 12.94
N LYS A 7 18.24 0.04 13.84
CA LYS A 7 17.51 -1.24 13.87
C LYS A 7 16.54 -1.39 12.70
N ALA A 8 15.81 -0.33 12.36
CA ALA A 8 14.94 -0.30 11.19
C ALA A 8 15.75 -0.50 9.90
N ILE A 9 16.86 0.23 9.73
CA ILE A 9 17.79 0.06 8.60
C ILE A 9 18.36 -1.36 8.57
N SER A 10 18.71 -1.94 9.72
CA SER A 10 19.23 -3.31 9.79
C SER A 10 18.19 -4.35 9.37
N LEU A 11 16.91 -4.14 9.71
CA LEU A 11 15.81 -5.01 9.28
C LEU A 11 15.57 -4.87 7.76
N VAL A 12 15.57 -3.64 7.24
CA VAL A 12 15.48 -3.34 5.80
C VAL A 12 16.62 -4.01 5.03
N VAL A 13 17.86 -3.90 5.53
CA VAL A 13 19.02 -4.56 4.92
C VAL A 13 18.91 -6.08 4.99
N LEU A 14 18.37 -6.63 6.09
CA LEU A 14 18.18 -8.08 6.19
C LEU A 14 17.16 -8.57 5.17
N VAL A 15 15.99 -7.94 5.07
CA VAL A 15 14.96 -8.26 4.06
C VAL A 15 15.51 -8.10 2.64
N TRP A 16 16.30 -7.06 2.39
CA TRP A 16 17.02 -6.86 1.14
C TRP A 16 17.95 -8.01 0.77
N VAL A 17 18.78 -8.48 1.71
CA VAL A 17 19.77 -9.54 1.45
C VAL A 17 19.11 -10.88 1.12
N TRP A 18 17.96 -11.20 1.72
CA TRP A 18 17.23 -12.43 1.44
C TRP A 18 16.45 -12.40 0.11
N ALA A 19 16.09 -11.21 -0.39
CA ALA A 19 15.26 -11.08 -1.58
C ALA A 19 16.04 -10.84 -2.90
N ILE A 20 17.38 -10.69 -2.87
CA ILE A 20 18.22 -10.57 -4.08
C ILE A 20 18.32 -11.90 -4.87
N GLU A 21 18.19 -13.05 -4.22
CA GLU A 21 18.34 -14.37 -4.87
C GLU A 21 17.01 -14.95 -5.40
N ALA A 22 15.89 -14.25 -5.20
CA ALA A 22 14.59 -14.70 -5.65
C ALA A 22 14.34 -14.27 -7.10
N GLY A 23 14.36 -15.22 -8.02
CA GLY A 23 13.89 -14.98 -9.38
C GLY A 23 12.42 -14.54 -9.37
N ALA A 24 12.05 -13.63 -10.27
CA ALA A 24 10.67 -13.16 -10.41
C ALA A 24 9.69 -14.34 -10.54
N HIS A 25 8.64 -14.40 -9.71
CA HIS A 25 7.64 -15.50 -9.70
C HIS A 25 6.44 -15.29 -10.63
N GLU A 26 6.22 -14.10 -11.19
CA GLU A 26 5.22 -13.83 -12.25
C GLU A 26 5.39 -14.62 -13.59
N ALA A 27 6.02 -15.79 -13.61
CA ALA A 27 6.09 -16.65 -14.77
C ALA A 27 4.70 -17.26 -15.02
N GLY A 28 3.79 -16.46 -15.58
CA GLY A 28 2.40 -16.81 -15.82
C GLY A 28 1.38 -15.73 -15.42
N ALA A 29 1.81 -14.63 -14.78
CA ALA A 29 0.91 -13.53 -14.48
C ALA A 29 0.34 -12.98 -15.79
N SER A 30 -0.99 -12.95 -15.89
CA SER A 30 -1.66 -12.52 -17.12
C SER A 30 -1.72 -11.01 -17.29
N PHE A 31 -1.22 -10.25 -16.31
CA PHE A 31 -1.43 -8.81 -16.18
C PHE A 31 -0.51 -7.99 -17.09
N SER A 32 -1.00 -6.84 -17.51
CA SER A 32 -0.21 -5.86 -18.25
C SER A 32 0.89 -5.32 -17.35
N GLY A 33 2.14 -5.34 -17.80
CA GLY A 33 3.26 -4.76 -17.05
C GLY A 33 3.15 -3.24 -16.86
N ALA A 34 2.14 -2.61 -17.48
CA ALA A 34 1.80 -1.21 -17.25
C ALA A 34 0.95 -0.97 -16.00
N MET A 35 0.46 -2.01 -15.32
CA MET A 35 -0.18 -1.92 -14.00
C MET A 35 0.94 -1.86 -12.95
N PRO A 36 1.30 -0.68 -12.43
CA PRO A 36 2.35 -0.61 -11.43
C PRO A 36 1.78 -0.91 -10.06
N GLU A 37 2.69 -1.08 -9.12
CA GLU A 37 2.34 -0.95 -7.73
C GLU A 37 2.15 0.53 -7.35
N LEU A 38 1.13 0.83 -6.57
CA LEU A 38 0.82 2.19 -6.10
C LEU A 38 1.46 2.46 -4.74
N ILE A 39 1.58 3.74 -4.37
CA ILE A 39 2.22 4.18 -3.12
C ILE A 39 1.23 4.19 -1.97
N THR A 40 0.09 4.84 -2.12
CA THR A 40 -0.92 4.97 -1.06
C THR A 40 -2.13 4.09 -1.30
N LEU A 41 -2.40 3.76 -2.57
CA LEU A 41 -3.52 2.95 -2.96
C LEU A 41 -3.13 1.46 -3.09
N HIS A 42 -4.11 0.58 -2.97
CA HIS A 42 -3.99 -0.83 -3.35
C HIS A 42 -4.19 -1.00 -4.86
N HIS A 43 -3.47 -1.93 -5.47
CA HIS A 43 -3.78 -2.42 -6.82
C HIS A 43 -4.86 -3.52 -6.75
N ALA A 44 -5.55 -3.77 -7.87
CA ALA A 44 -6.62 -4.76 -7.96
C ALA A 44 -6.13 -6.17 -8.31
N HIS A 45 -5.00 -6.34 -8.99
CA HIS A 45 -4.43 -7.68 -9.18
C HIS A 45 -4.09 -8.35 -7.86
N ILE A 46 -3.95 -9.67 -7.89
CA ILE A 46 -3.60 -10.47 -6.71
C ILE A 46 -2.32 -11.19 -7.07
N GLU A 47 -1.31 -11.06 -6.23
CA GLU A 47 -0.03 -11.72 -6.42
C GLU A 47 0.66 -11.99 -5.09
N ASP A 48 1.75 -12.74 -5.16
CA ASP A 48 2.64 -12.89 -4.03
C ASP A 48 3.51 -11.64 -3.93
N GLU A 49 3.26 -10.76 -2.97
CA GLU A 49 4.04 -9.53 -2.76
C GLU A 49 4.65 -9.53 -1.37
N GLN A 50 5.82 -8.91 -1.25
CA GLN A 50 6.29 -8.40 0.02
C GLN A 50 6.79 -6.98 -0.14
N ARG A 51 6.45 -6.12 0.81
CA ARG A 51 6.76 -4.71 0.74
C ARG A 51 7.07 -4.13 2.11
N ILE A 52 8.06 -3.25 2.13
CA ILE A 52 8.34 -2.36 3.25
C ILE A 52 8.01 -0.94 2.81
N ASN A 53 7.18 -0.28 3.60
CA ASN A 53 6.81 1.11 3.39
C ASN A 53 7.41 1.97 4.48
N LEU A 54 7.83 3.17 4.11
CA LEU A 54 8.40 4.17 5.01
C LEU A 54 7.75 5.52 4.67
N VAL A 55 7.24 6.20 5.69
CA VAL A 55 6.62 7.52 5.55
C VAL A 55 7.20 8.45 6.59
N ALA A 56 7.69 9.59 6.14
CA ALA A 56 8.08 10.69 7.01
C ALA A 56 7.08 11.85 6.82
N MET A 57 6.45 12.28 7.91
CA MET A 57 5.44 13.34 7.91
C MET A 57 5.99 14.56 8.62
N ASP A 58 5.75 15.74 8.06
CA ASP A 58 6.14 17.03 8.63
C ASP A 58 4.94 17.79 9.18
N ASN A 59 5.14 18.50 10.28
CA ASN A 59 4.12 19.19 11.07
C ASN A 59 2.90 18.31 11.37
N PHE A 60 3.15 17.07 11.79
CA PHE A 60 2.08 16.17 12.22
C PHE A 60 1.42 16.75 13.48
N ARG A 61 0.10 16.90 13.44
CA ARG A 61 -0.69 17.61 14.45
C ARG A 61 -1.16 16.62 15.52
N THR A 62 -0.71 16.83 16.75
CA THR A 62 -1.19 16.09 17.93
C THR A 62 -1.51 17.09 19.04
N ASP A 63 -2.77 17.18 19.47
CA ASP A 63 -3.25 17.97 20.63
C ASP A 63 -2.50 19.30 20.90
N GLY A 64 -2.29 20.09 19.84
CA GLY A 64 -1.68 21.43 19.91
C GLY A 64 -0.16 21.52 19.73
N ASN A 65 0.53 20.43 19.42
CA ASN A 65 1.93 20.40 19.01
C ASN A 65 2.07 19.95 17.54
N GLU A 66 3.05 20.54 16.84
CA GLU A 66 3.47 20.15 15.49
C GLU A 66 4.82 19.44 15.59
N GLU A 67 4.90 18.20 15.14
CA GLU A 67 6.13 17.41 15.23
C GLU A 67 6.39 16.58 13.97
N SER A 68 7.65 16.22 13.73
CA SER A 68 8.00 15.32 12.63
C SER A 68 7.81 13.86 13.05
N VAL A 69 7.07 13.11 12.24
CA VAL A 69 6.66 11.74 12.53
C VAL A 69 7.21 10.78 11.48
N PHE A 70 7.46 9.54 11.90
CA PHE A 70 7.92 8.45 11.07
C PHE A 70 7.05 7.21 11.26
N SER A 71 6.56 6.68 10.13
CA SER A 71 5.81 5.43 10.06
C SER A 71 6.52 4.44 9.14
N SER A 72 6.40 3.16 9.43
CA SER A 72 6.73 2.08 8.52
C SER A 72 5.67 1.00 8.55
N SER A 73 5.51 0.24 7.48
CA SER A 73 4.70 -0.97 7.49
C SER A 73 5.41 -2.10 6.76
N LEU A 74 5.13 -3.33 7.19
CA LEU A 74 5.42 -4.55 6.46
C LEU A 74 4.11 -5.06 5.86
N GLU A 75 4.13 -5.36 4.58
CA GLU A 75 2.98 -5.86 3.84
C GLU A 75 3.38 -7.16 3.15
N LEU A 76 2.52 -8.17 3.29
CA LEU A 76 2.73 -9.50 2.74
C LEU A 76 1.43 -9.95 2.07
N ALA A 77 1.49 -10.22 0.78
CA ALA A 77 0.38 -10.74 -0.01
C ALA A 77 0.71 -12.14 -0.53
N VAL A 78 -0.32 -12.98 -0.66
CA VAL A 78 -0.21 -14.32 -1.21
C VAL A 78 -1.37 -14.60 -2.16
N ALA A 79 -1.04 -15.17 -3.32
CA ALA A 79 -2.02 -15.74 -4.24
C ALA A 79 -2.25 -17.22 -3.91
N TRP A 80 -3.50 -17.61 -3.72
CA TRP A 80 -3.88 -18.99 -3.39
C TRP A 80 -4.13 -19.86 -4.62
N THR A 81 -4.29 -19.25 -5.80
CA THR A 81 -4.61 -19.94 -7.04
C THR A 81 -3.67 -19.53 -8.17
N ASP A 82 -3.32 -20.47 -9.05
CA ASP A 82 -2.42 -20.24 -10.18
C ASP A 82 -2.99 -19.25 -11.22
N ASP A 83 -4.31 -18.98 -11.17
CA ASP A 83 -4.99 -17.99 -12.01
C ASP A 83 -5.15 -16.62 -11.34
N PHE A 84 -4.52 -16.44 -10.17
CA PHE A 84 -4.43 -15.16 -9.45
C PHE A 84 -5.79 -14.53 -9.14
N ARG A 85 -6.82 -15.36 -8.88
CA ARG A 85 -8.17 -14.87 -8.58
C ARG A 85 -8.49 -14.79 -7.10
N LEU A 86 -7.76 -15.53 -6.27
CA LEU A 86 -8.01 -15.61 -4.83
C LEU A 86 -6.70 -15.37 -4.10
N GLY A 87 -6.72 -14.47 -3.12
CA GLY A 87 -5.54 -14.13 -2.33
C GLY A 87 -5.87 -13.70 -0.91
N SER A 88 -4.82 -13.45 -0.14
CA SER A 88 -4.90 -12.80 1.17
C SER A 88 -3.75 -11.82 1.33
N GLU A 89 -3.91 -10.87 2.23
CA GLU A 89 -2.89 -9.88 2.55
C GLU A 89 -2.88 -9.53 4.04
N ILE A 90 -1.72 -9.12 4.55
CA ILE A 90 -1.55 -8.65 5.93
C ILE A 90 -0.69 -7.38 5.94
N PHE A 91 -1.10 -6.40 6.73
CA PHE A 91 -0.43 -5.13 6.93
C PHE A 91 -0.06 -4.99 8.39
N ILE A 92 1.23 -4.79 8.67
CA ILE A 92 1.77 -4.67 10.02
C ILE A 92 2.41 -3.29 10.18
N PRO A 93 1.68 -2.30 10.72
CA PRO A 93 2.17 -0.94 10.85
C PRO A 93 3.01 -0.75 12.12
N PHE A 94 4.02 0.11 12.01
CA PHE A 94 4.84 0.60 13.11
C PHE A 94 5.03 2.11 12.99
N SER A 95 4.77 2.86 14.04
CA SER A 95 4.89 4.32 14.00
C SER A 95 5.35 4.89 15.33
N ASN A 96 5.73 6.18 15.30
CA ASN A 96 5.84 7.03 16.48
C ASN A 96 4.75 8.12 16.51
N THR A 97 3.62 7.91 15.83
CA THR A 97 2.46 8.84 15.80
C THR A 97 1.73 8.95 17.14
N GLY A 98 2.06 8.09 18.10
CA GLY A 98 1.40 8.02 19.40
C GLY A 98 1.69 9.20 20.34
N VAL A 99 1.19 9.13 21.58
CA VAL A 99 1.26 10.23 22.59
C VAL A 99 2.69 10.67 22.99
N SER A 100 3.73 9.98 22.53
CA SER A 100 5.13 10.35 22.77
C SER A 100 6.02 9.94 21.60
N ASN A 101 6.61 10.94 20.94
CA ASN A 101 7.39 10.77 19.71
C ASN A 101 8.72 9.99 19.87
N ASP A 102 9.16 9.78 21.11
CA ASP A 102 10.31 8.92 21.42
C ASP A 102 9.98 7.42 21.34
N GLN A 103 8.70 7.07 21.22
CA GLN A 103 8.23 5.69 21.35
C GLN A 103 7.71 5.13 20.02
N TYR A 104 8.62 4.49 19.27
CA TYR A 104 8.26 3.67 18.11
C TYR A 104 7.57 2.37 18.55
N GLY A 105 6.44 2.00 17.94
CA GLY A 105 5.66 0.84 18.37
C GLY A 105 4.77 0.27 17.28
N LEU A 106 4.23 -0.92 17.56
CA LEU A 106 3.26 -1.62 16.72
C LEU A 106 1.93 -0.87 16.75
N GLY A 107 1.33 -0.66 15.57
CA GLY A 107 -0.04 -0.20 15.40
C GLY A 107 -1.03 -1.36 15.22
N ASP A 108 -2.27 -1.04 14.87
CA ASP A 108 -3.28 -2.06 14.60
C ASP A 108 -3.01 -2.81 13.29
N ILE A 109 -2.87 -4.13 13.38
CA ILE A 109 -2.64 -5.02 12.25
C ILE A 109 -3.93 -5.16 11.44
N GLU A 110 -3.84 -4.95 10.14
CA GLU A 110 -4.93 -5.28 9.20
C GLU A 110 -4.66 -6.64 8.55
N ILE A 111 -5.71 -7.45 8.46
CA ILE A 111 -5.74 -8.66 7.65
C ILE A 111 -6.85 -8.56 6.60
N GLN A 112 -6.51 -8.93 5.37
CA GLN A 112 -7.43 -9.13 4.26
C GLN A 112 -7.50 -10.63 3.99
N PRO A 113 -8.30 -11.39 4.76
CA PRO A 113 -8.29 -12.85 4.65
C PRO A 113 -8.80 -13.35 3.29
N ILE A 114 -9.63 -12.55 2.60
CA ILE A 114 -10.17 -12.92 1.30
C ILE A 114 -10.12 -11.70 0.37
N LYS A 115 -9.27 -11.79 -0.65
CA LYS A 115 -9.29 -10.95 -1.85
C LYS A 115 -9.78 -11.82 -3.01
N TYR A 116 -10.77 -11.36 -3.78
CA TYR A 116 -11.29 -12.10 -4.93
C TYR A 116 -11.46 -11.22 -6.17
N ALA A 117 -10.81 -11.61 -7.27
CA ALA A 117 -10.92 -10.96 -8.57
C ALA A 117 -12.19 -11.43 -9.30
N PHE A 118 -13.22 -10.60 -9.31
CA PHE A 118 -14.46 -10.82 -10.07
C PHE A 118 -14.21 -10.78 -11.58
N LEU A 119 -13.31 -9.89 -12.00
CA LEU A 119 -12.79 -9.79 -13.35
C LEU A 119 -11.27 -9.89 -13.26
N ASN A 120 -10.67 -10.79 -14.04
CA ASN A 120 -9.23 -10.99 -14.08
C ASN A 120 -8.77 -11.14 -15.52
N GLN A 121 -8.52 -10.02 -16.19
CA GLN A 121 -8.04 -9.95 -17.57
C GLN A 121 -6.73 -9.16 -17.63
N PRO A 122 -5.90 -9.35 -18.68
CA PRO A 122 -4.61 -8.68 -18.76
C PRO A 122 -4.61 -7.17 -18.57
N GLU A 123 -5.64 -6.49 -19.06
CA GLU A 123 -5.74 -5.03 -19.00
C GLU A 123 -6.86 -4.53 -18.09
N THR A 124 -7.69 -5.42 -17.52
CA THR A 124 -8.84 -5.02 -16.71
C THR A 124 -9.07 -5.99 -15.57
N ILE A 125 -9.02 -5.47 -14.34
CA ILE A 125 -9.16 -6.27 -13.13
C ILE A 125 -10.14 -5.57 -12.19
N LEU A 126 -11.01 -6.34 -11.56
CA LEU A 126 -11.94 -5.87 -10.54
C LEU A 126 -11.90 -6.84 -9.38
N THR A 127 -11.45 -6.36 -8.23
CA THR A 127 -11.23 -7.17 -7.03
C THR A 127 -12.02 -6.63 -5.86
N GLY A 128 -12.73 -7.54 -5.18
CA GLY A 128 -13.37 -7.26 -3.91
C GLY A 128 -12.54 -7.82 -2.77
N VAL A 129 -12.52 -7.11 -1.66
CA VAL A 129 -11.77 -7.49 -0.47
C VAL A 129 -12.64 -7.34 0.76
N PHE A 130 -12.51 -8.30 1.67
CA PHE A 130 -12.97 -8.15 3.04
C PHE A 130 -11.76 -7.86 3.93
N ARG A 131 -11.80 -6.76 4.68
CA ARG A 131 -10.73 -6.35 5.60
C ARG A 131 -11.16 -6.46 7.07
N VAL A 132 -10.21 -6.81 7.92
CA VAL A 132 -10.35 -6.81 9.39
C VAL A 132 -9.13 -6.14 10.00
N THR A 133 -9.34 -5.05 10.72
CA THR A 133 -8.29 -4.39 11.50
C THR A 133 -8.42 -4.83 12.96
N LEU A 134 -7.32 -5.33 13.52
CA LEU A 134 -7.28 -5.95 14.84
C LEU A 134 -6.74 -4.95 15.88
N PRO A 135 -7.34 -4.87 17.08
CA PRO A 135 -6.89 -4.00 18.18
C PRO A 135 -5.60 -4.54 18.81
N THR A 136 -4.48 -4.39 18.11
CA THR A 136 -3.17 -4.95 18.44
C THR A 136 -2.14 -3.87 18.75
N GLY A 137 -2.45 -2.64 18.39
CA GLY A 137 -1.78 -1.43 18.81
C GLY A 137 -1.89 -1.21 20.31
N ASN A 138 -1.16 -0.20 20.78
CA ASN A 138 -1.12 0.14 22.19
C ASN A 138 -1.92 1.43 22.47
N GLU A 139 -3.11 1.25 23.04
CA GLU A 139 -4.05 2.34 23.39
C GLU A 139 -3.38 3.38 24.29
N SER A 140 -2.70 2.93 25.35
CA SER A 140 -2.02 3.84 26.30
C SER A 140 -0.90 4.66 25.65
N ARG A 141 -0.47 4.27 24.44
CA ARG A 141 0.52 4.96 23.63
C ARG A 141 -0.08 5.68 22.43
N GLY A 142 -1.39 5.65 22.21
CA GLY A 142 -2.04 6.27 21.05
C GLY A 142 -1.65 5.62 19.72
N LEU A 143 -1.35 4.32 19.72
CA LEU A 143 -0.96 3.57 18.52
C LEU A 143 -2.11 2.66 18.04
N GLY A 144 -3.37 3.04 18.29
CA GLY A 144 -4.54 2.16 18.10
C GLY A 144 -4.76 1.21 19.29
N GLY A 145 -5.50 0.12 19.08
CA GLY A 145 -5.72 -0.95 20.07
C GLY A 145 -7.08 -0.93 20.77
N GLU A 146 -7.93 0.04 20.46
CA GLU A 146 -9.25 0.17 21.10
C GLU A 146 -10.36 -0.57 20.33
N GLN A 147 -10.16 -0.76 19.02
CA GLN A 147 -11.25 -1.08 18.10
C GLN A 147 -10.90 -2.25 17.19
N THR A 148 -11.92 -3.05 16.92
CA THR A 148 -11.91 -3.96 15.76
C THR A 148 -12.68 -3.26 14.67
N VAL A 149 -12.10 -3.15 13.48
CA VAL A 149 -12.76 -2.57 12.31
C VAL A 149 -13.04 -3.68 11.32
N LEU A 150 -14.26 -3.72 10.78
CA LEU A 150 -14.58 -4.53 9.62
C LEU A 150 -14.80 -3.61 8.43
N GLY A 151 -14.31 -4.03 7.27
CA GLY A 151 -14.49 -3.25 6.06
C GLY A 151 -14.61 -4.08 4.80
N GLY A 152 -15.03 -3.41 3.74
CA GLY A 152 -15.12 -3.96 2.40
C GLY A 152 -14.50 -2.98 1.42
N ASN A 153 -13.63 -3.50 0.56
CA ASN A 153 -12.94 -2.70 -0.43
C ASN A 153 -13.26 -3.23 -1.84
N LEU A 154 -13.27 -2.31 -2.80
CA LEU A 154 -13.40 -2.60 -4.22
C LEU A 154 -12.29 -1.86 -4.97
N PHE A 155 -11.48 -2.63 -5.69
CA PHE A 155 -10.34 -2.13 -6.47
C PHE A 155 -10.58 -2.41 -7.94
N PHE A 156 -10.34 -1.41 -8.77
CA PHE A 156 -10.46 -1.51 -10.23
C PHE A 156 -9.20 -1.01 -10.91
N ASP A 157 -8.61 -1.89 -11.71
CA ASP A 157 -7.45 -1.57 -12.53
C ASP A 157 -7.83 -1.62 -14.01
N GLN A 158 -7.42 -0.59 -14.74
CA GLN A 158 -7.49 -0.54 -16.19
C GLN A 158 -6.16 -0.10 -16.76
N ALA A 159 -5.48 -0.99 -17.48
CA ALA A 159 -4.35 -0.64 -18.32
C ALA A 159 -4.80 -0.38 -19.77
N TYR A 160 -4.07 0.48 -20.47
CA TYR A 160 -4.13 0.58 -21.91
C TYR A 160 -2.75 0.95 -22.43
N ARG A 161 -2.10 -0.01 -23.08
CA ARG A 161 -0.69 0.14 -23.47
C ARG A 161 0.15 0.45 -22.23
N ASN A 162 0.79 1.62 -22.20
CA ASN A 162 1.65 2.10 -21.11
C ASN A 162 0.91 2.93 -20.05
N TRP A 163 -0.38 3.22 -20.27
CA TRP A 163 -1.20 3.95 -19.32
C TRP A 163 -1.88 3.00 -18.36
N TYR A 164 -2.08 3.46 -17.14
CA TYR A 164 -2.88 2.76 -16.15
C TYR A 164 -3.76 3.73 -15.37
N LEU A 165 -4.97 3.27 -15.06
CA LEU A 165 -5.96 3.91 -14.23
C LEU A 165 -6.34 2.94 -13.11
N GLY A 166 -6.14 3.35 -11.86
CA GLY A 166 -6.56 2.63 -10.66
C GLY A 166 -7.69 3.38 -9.95
N ILE A 167 -8.68 2.67 -9.43
CA ILE A 167 -9.77 3.23 -8.63
C ILE A 167 -10.00 2.34 -7.40
N ASN A 168 -9.99 2.95 -6.22
CA ASN A 168 -10.29 2.29 -4.95
C ASN A 168 -11.55 2.89 -4.34
N ALA A 169 -12.35 2.03 -3.72
CA ALA A 169 -13.44 2.43 -2.84
C ALA A 169 -13.44 1.52 -1.62
N GLU A 170 -13.32 2.11 -0.43
CA GLU A 170 -13.13 1.39 0.82
C GLU A 170 -14.11 1.91 1.86
N TYR A 171 -14.76 0.99 2.56
CA TYR A 171 -15.64 1.34 3.67
C TYR A 171 -15.21 0.57 4.91
N GLY A 172 -15.04 1.29 6.01
CA GLY A 172 -14.70 0.73 7.31
C GLY A 172 -15.73 1.11 8.36
N ALA A 173 -16.01 0.19 9.29
CA ALA A 173 -16.78 0.49 10.49
C ALA A 173 -16.26 -0.30 11.69
N SER A 174 -16.15 0.39 12.83
CA SER A 174 -15.85 -0.28 14.11
C SER A 174 -16.98 -1.25 14.49
N VAL A 175 -16.60 -2.42 14.99
CA VAL A 175 -17.53 -3.41 15.56
C VAL A 175 -17.27 -3.69 17.04
N SER A 176 -16.21 -3.10 17.60
CA SER A 176 -15.92 -3.05 19.03
C SER A 176 -15.22 -1.75 19.38
N GLY A 177 -15.31 -1.32 20.64
CA GLY A 177 -14.73 -0.05 21.09
C GLY A 177 -15.63 1.16 20.77
N PRO A 178 -15.07 2.38 20.73
CA PRO A 178 -15.77 3.57 20.24
C PRO A 178 -16.29 3.37 18.82
N THR A 179 -17.50 3.89 18.56
CA THR A 179 -18.17 3.67 17.28
C THR A 179 -17.79 4.73 16.25
N PHE A 180 -17.27 4.30 15.11
CA PHE A 180 -17.05 5.16 13.95
C PHE A 180 -17.29 4.40 12.63
N SER A 181 -17.39 5.15 11.53
CA SER A 181 -17.36 4.61 10.19
C SER A 181 -16.77 5.61 9.21
N GLU A 182 -16.05 5.12 8.21
CA GLU A 182 -15.31 5.92 7.23
C GLU A 182 -15.57 5.42 5.81
N LEU A 183 -15.40 6.30 4.84
CA LEU A 183 -15.36 5.99 3.41
C LEU A 183 -14.10 6.59 2.82
N GLU A 184 -13.31 5.77 2.14
CA GLU A 184 -12.17 6.21 1.36
C GLU A 184 -12.39 5.96 -0.13
N LEU A 185 -12.01 6.92 -0.96
CA LEU A 185 -11.98 6.84 -2.41
C LEU A 185 -10.59 7.16 -2.92
N GLY A 186 -10.09 6.31 -3.81
CA GLY A 186 -8.77 6.44 -4.42
C GLY A 186 -8.84 6.54 -5.93
N LEU A 187 -7.94 7.33 -6.52
CA LEU A 187 -7.72 7.40 -7.95
C LEU A 187 -6.22 7.46 -8.24
N ALA A 188 -5.73 6.58 -9.11
CA ALA A 188 -4.38 6.61 -9.63
C ALA A 188 -4.37 6.77 -11.15
N LEU A 189 -3.49 7.62 -11.66
CA LEU A 189 -3.13 7.67 -13.07
C LEU A 189 -1.62 7.52 -13.20
N THR A 190 -1.18 6.56 -14.01
CA THR A 190 0.24 6.30 -14.20
C THR A 190 0.62 6.12 -15.67
N TYR A 191 1.90 6.30 -15.95
CA TYR A 191 2.51 6.00 -17.24
C TYR A 191 3.84 5.27 -17.05
N SER A 192 3.91 4.04 -17.55
CA SER A 192 5.09 3.18 -17.50
C SER A 192 5.89 3.26 -18.80
N PHE A 193 7.18 3.56 -18.71
CA PHE A 193 8.07 3.66 -19.87
C PHE A 193 8.54 2.26 -20.33
N ILE A 194 7.62 1.51 -20.94
CA ILE A 194 7.85 0.17 -21.47
C ILE A 194 8.05 0.26 -22.99
N GLU A 195 9.20 -0.22 -23.48
CA GLU A 195 9.61 -0.09 -24.89
C GLU A 195 8.86 -1.06 -25.81
N GLU A 196 8.52 -2.25 -25.31
CA GLU A 196 7.98 -3.36 -26.10
C GLU A 196 6.47 -3.34 -26.31
N THR A 197 5.76 -2.42 -25.68
CA THR A 197 4.29 -2.37 -25.70
C THR A 197 3.71 -2.27 -27.11
N GLY A 198 4.36 -1.49 -27.99
CA GLY A 198 3.92 -1.30 -29.37
C GLY A 198 2.45 -0.88 -29.47
N GLU A 199 1.65 -1.66 -30.20
CA GLU A 199 0.20 -1.44 -30.35
C GLU A 199 -0.67 -2.32 -29.45
N GLY A 200 -0.08 -3.24 -28.69
CA GLY A 200 -0.78 -4.25 -27.89
C GLY A 200 -0.75 -3.98 -26.37
N VAL A 201 -0.94 -5.06 -25.61
CA VAL A 201 -0.82 -5.07 -24.15
C VAL A 201 0.65 -4.95 -23.77
N ALA A 202 0.98 -4.15 -22.76
CA ALA A 202 2.34 -4.08 -22.26
C ALA A 202 2.74 -5.45 -21.69
N PRO A 203 3.91 -6.01 -22.07
CA PRO A 203 4.32 -7.31 -21.58
C PRO A 203 4.46 -7.28 -20.05
N ALA A 204 3.99 -8.34 -19.38
CA ALA A 204 4.14 -8.53 -17.93
C ALA A 204 5.62 -8.48 -17.50
N ARG A 205 6.54 -8.86 -18.40
CA ARG A 205 7.99 -8.78 -18.17
C ARG A 205 8.67 -8.23 -19.41
N PRO A 206 8.81 -6.91 -19.55
CA PRO A 206 9.55 -6.34 -20.65
C PRO A 206 11.03 -6.72 -20.54
N ASN A 207 11.64 -7.03 -21.67
CA ASN A 207 13.07 -7.24 -21.86
C ASN A 207 13.82 -5.90 -21.91
N GLN A 208 13.74 -5.15 -20.80
CA GLN A 208 14.52 -3.94 -20.57
C GLN A 208 15.08 -3.96 -19.14
N PRO A 209 16.26 -3.35 -18.90
CA PRO A 209 16.92 -3.44 -17.60
C PRO A 209 16.20 -2.66 -16.50
N LEU A 210 15.37 -1.69 -16.87
CA LEU A 210 14.65 -0.85 -15.92
C LEU A 210 13.39 -0.30 -16.59
N VAL A 211 12.26 -0.36 -15.90
CA VAL A 211 11.04 0.38 -16.22
C VAL A 211 10.92 1.51 -15.21
N VAL A 212 10.76 2.72 -15.73
CA VAL A 212 10.38 3.88 -14.90
C VAL A 212 8.89 4.07 -15.08
N THR A 213 8.17 4.36 -13.99
CA THR A 213 6.75 4.73 -14.05
C THR A 213 6.58 6.05 -13.33
N LEU A 214 5.84 6.97 -13.95
CA LEU A 214 5.37 8.19 -13.29
C LEU A 214 3.95 7.97 -12.82
N MET A 215 3.64 8.45 -11.61
CA MET A 215 2.34 8.23 -10.98
C MET A 215 1.82 9.51 -10.35
N LEU A 216 0.49 9.62 -10.36
CA LEU A 216 -0.26 10.61 -9.63
C LEU A 216 -1.42 9.89 -8.95
N GLU A 217 -1.42 9.92 -7.62
CA GLU A 217 -2.47 9.35 -6.78
C GLU A 217 -3.25 10.46 -6.09
N LEU A 218 -4.56 10.28 -5.96
CA LEU A 218 -5.47 11.13 -5.22
C LEU A 218 -6.27 10.23 -4.28
N THR A 219 -6.20 10.48 -2.98
CA THR A 219 -7.05 9.84 -1.97
C THR A 219 -8.01 10.87 -1.39
N ALA A 220 -9.22 10.44 -1.07
CA ALA A 220 -10.22 11.21 -0.38
C ALA A 220 -10.86 10.32 0.69
N GLU A 221 -10.79 10.75 1.93
CA GLU A 221 -11.34 10.06 3.09
C GLU A 221 -12.40 10.96 3.74
N SER A 222 -13.53 10.36 4.10
CA SER A 222 -14.63 11.03 4.77
C SER A 222 -15.06 10.22 5.99
N VAL A 223 -15.07 10.86 7.16
CA VAL A 223 -15.58 10.26 8.39
C VAL A 223 -17.10 10.42 8.43
N LEU A 224 -17.82 9.30 8.34
CA LEU A 224 -19.28 9.27 8.20
C LEU A 224 -20.02 9.22 9.54
N SER A 225 -19.36 8.77 10.61
CA SER A 225 -19.88 8.79 11.98
C SER A 225 -18.73 8.66 12.98
N GLY A 226 -18.89 9.17 14.20
CA GLY A 226 -17.88 9.10 15.26
C GLY A 226 -17.66 10.46 15.93
N GLU A 227 -16.52 10.60 16.62
CA GLU A 227 -16.09 11.87 17.21
C GLU A 227 -15.77 12.90 16.12
N ASP A 228 -15.16 12.43 15.03
CA ASP A 228 -14.67 13.24 13.92
C ASP A 228 -15.66 13.27 12.74
N GLU A 229 -16.96 13.05 12.98
CA GLU A 229 -17.98 13.03 11.93
C GLU A 229 -17.97 14.32 11.10
N GLY A 230 -17.85 14.16 9.77
CA GLY A 230 -17.82 15.25 8.81
C GLY A 230 -16.44 15.80 8.50
N GLU A 231 -15.37 15.24 9.07
CA GLU A 231 -14.01 15.50 8.61
C GLU A 231 -13.78 14.89 7.22
N ASP A 232 -13.18 15.68 6.33
CA ASP A 232 -12.87 15.31 4.96
C ASP A 232 -11.38 15.56 4.64
N VAL A 233 -10.63 14.49 4.40
CA VAL A 233 -9.21 14.55 4.07
C VAL A 233 -9.01 14.24 2.59
N ILE A 234 -8.34 15.13 1.86
CA ILE A 234 -7.97 14.89 0.45
C ILE A 234 -6.46 15.01 0.33
N ASN A 235 -5.79 14.00 -0.22
CA ASN A 235 -4.34 14.02 -0.46
C ASN A 235 -4.03 13.79 -1.94
N LEU A 236 -3.06 14.56 -2.46
CA LEU A 236 -2.49 14.36 -3.79
C LEU A 236 -1.03 13.92 -3.66
N LEU A 237 -0.67 12.84 -4.34
CA LEU A 237 0.66 12.25 -4.27
C LEU A 237 1.21 12.04 -5.68
N PRO A 238 2.02 12.98 -6.20
CA PRO A 238 2.93 12.68 -7.31
C PRO A 238 4.06 11.76 -6.84
N GLY A 239 4.40 10.78 -7.67
CA GLY A 239 5.46 9.83 -7.38
C GLY A 239 6.10 9.22 -8.62
N LEU A 240 7.01 8.29 -8.37
CA LEU A 240 7.60 7.44 -9.39
C LEU A 240 7.90 6.05 -8.85
N GLN A 241 7.96 5.08 -9.76
CA GLN A 241 8.44 3.73 -9.52
C GLN A 241 9.66 3.44 -10.40
N LEU A 242 10.60 2.72 -9.84
CA LEU A 242 11.71 2.06 -10.52
C LEU A 242 11.52 0.56 -10.39
N TRP A 243 11.29 -0.13 -11.50
CA TRP A 243 11.08 -1.58 -11.55
C TRP A 243 12.17 -2.25 -12.38
N HIS A 244 12.78 -3.29 -11.83
CA HIS A 244 13.76 -4.14 -12.51
C HIS A 244 13.09 -5.46 -12.96
N PRO A 245 12.69 -5.60 -14.23
CA PRO A 245 11.81 -6.70 -14.67
C PRO A 245 12.36 -8.12 -14.46
N GLU A 246 13.68 -8.30 -14.55
CA GLU A 246 14.31 -9.63 -14.41
C GLU A 246 14.23 -10.15 -12.96
N SER A 247 14.41 -9.27 -11.98
CA SER A 247 14.41 -9.64 -10.56
C SER A 247 13.11 -9.29 -9.84
N ASN A 248 12.21 -8.58 -10.52
CA ASN A 248 10.99 -8.01 -9.99
C ASN A 248 11.13 -7.07 -8.79
N TRP A 249 12.31 -6.51 -8.60
CA TRP A 249 12.53 -5.54 -7.53
C TRP A 249 11.92 -4.21 -7.93
N GLN A 250 11.24 -3.59 -6.97
CA GLN A 250 10.57 -2.31 -7.16
C GLN A 250 10.94 -1.35 -6.04
N VAL A 251 11.21 -0.09 -6.42
CA VAL A 251 11.36 1.02 -5.49
C VAL A 251 10.40 2.12 -5.90
N ARG A 252 9.55 2.56 -4.98
CA ARG A 252 8.57 3.62 -5.19
C ARG A 252 8.84 4.79 -4.26
N MET A 253 8.66 6.00 -4.76
CA MET A 253 8.85 7.21 -3.97
C MET A 253 7.88 8.30 -4.41
N GLY A 254 7.40 9.07 -3.45
CA GLY A 254 6.43 10.13 -3.72
C GLY A 254 6.33 11.13 -2.57
N VAL A 255 5.65 12.23 -2.85
CA VAL A 255 5.43 13.30 -1.87
C VAL A 255 3.93 13.57 -1.79
N GLY A 256 3.33 13.31 -0.63
CA GLY A 256 1.93 13.56 -0.35
C GLY A 256 1.68 15.01 0.04
N PHE A 257 0.69 15.62 -0.60
CA PHE A 257 0.20 16.97 -0.36
C PHE A 257 -1.27 16.93 0.06
N PRO A 258 -1.58 17.16 1.33
CA PRO A 258 -2.95 17.36 1.78
C PRO A 258 -3.52 18.64 1.17
N LEU A 259 -4.69 18.50 0.53
CA LEU A 259 -5.41 19.57 -0.16
C LEU A 259 -6.57 20.12 0.67
N SER A 260 -7.05 19.39 1.68
CA SER A 260 -8.13 19.81 2.57
C SER A 260 -7.63 20.56 3.82
N SER A 261 -8.57 21.11 4.59
CA SER A 261 -8.29 21.76 5.88
C SER A 261 -8.03 20.77 7.00
N ASP A 262 -8.73 19.63 6.97
CA ASP A 262 -8.84 18.66 8.08
C ASP A 262 -7.63 17.70 8.10
N ARG A 263 -6.50 18.18 7.59
CA ARG A 263 -5.27 17.40 7.42
C ARG A 263 -4.50 17.21 8.72
N GLU A 264 -3.86 16.06 8.85
CA GLU A 264 -3.00 15.73 9.99
C GLU A 264 -1.57 16.25 9.85
N TYR A 265 -1.07 16.39 8.63
CA TYR A 265 0.30 16.84 8.32
C TYR A 265 0.28 17.91 7.23
N ASP A 266 1.42 18.56 6.98
CA ASP A 266 1.54 19.50 5.86
C ASP A 266 2.17 18.85 4.62
N ILE A 267 3.11 17.93 4.83
CA ILE A 267 3.80 17.16 3.77
C ILE A 267 4.09 15.76 4.30
N ALA A 268 3.96 14.75 3.43
CA ALA A 268 4.45 13.40 3.67
C ALA A 268 5.43 12.97 2.58
N VAL A 269 6.53 12.32 2.94
CA VAL A 269 7.49 11.72 2.01
C VAL A 269 7.41 10.21 2.13
N HIS A 270 7.13 9.54 1.02
CA HIS A 270 6.94 8.10 0.95
C HIS A 270 8.13 7.43 0.25
N LEU A 271 8.55 6.30 0.79
CA LEU A 271 9.50 5.39 0.18
C LEU A 271 9.01 3.96 0.40
N GLN A 272 8.89 3.19 -0.67
CA GLN A 272 8.55 1.78 -0.59
C GLN A 272 9.56 0.95 -1.36
N VAL A 273 9.83 -0.23 -0.84
CA VAL A 273 10.67 -1.22 -1.50
C VAL A 273 9.96 -2.57 -1.38
N GLY A 274 9.78 -3.24 -2.51
CA GLY A 274 9.12 -4.54 -2.55
C GLY A 274 9.55 -5.38 -3.72
N ASN A 275 9.09 -6.62 -3.71
CA ASN A 275 9.27 -7.58 -4.79
C ASN A 275 8.16 -8.64 -4.75
N HIS A 276 7.99 -9.38 -5.84
CA HIS A 276 7.04 -10.48 -5.90
C HIS A 276 7.73 -11.83 -5.72
N PHE A 277 7.77 -12.28 -4.46
CA PHE A 277 8.45 -13.50 -4.01
C PHE A 277 7.47 -14.67 -3.97
N ASP A 278 7.80 -15.84 -4.54
CA ASP A 278 6.93 -17.03 -4.47
C ASP A 278 6.85 -17.58 -3.03
N TRP A 279 5.83 -17.19 -2.29
CA TRP A 279 5.54 -17.77 -0.98
C TRP A 279 5.00 -19.21 -1.09
N GLY A 280 4.38 -19.56 -2.21
CA GLY A 280 3.73 -20.84 -2.45
C GLY A 280 4.70 -22.02 -2.56
N GLU A 281 5.89 -21.83 -3.12
CA GLU A 281 6.95 -22.87 -3.12
C GLU A 281 7.49 -23.18 -1.72
N ILE A 282 7.51 -22.19 -0.81
CA ILE A 282 7.97 -22.39 0.58
C ILE A 282 6.93 -23.15 1.41
N LEU A 283 5.64 -22.97 1.13
CA LEU A 283 4.53 -23.52 1.90
C LEU A 283 4.04 -24.90 1.41
N LYS A 284 4.60 -25.44 0.32
CA LYS A 284 4.33 -26.78 -0.23
C LYS A 284 5.26 -27.84 0.38
#